data_AF-A0A1M5KE38-F1
#
_entry.id   AF-A0A1M5KE38-F1
#
_cell.length_a   1.000
_cell.length_b   1.000
_cell.length_c   1.000
_cell.angle_alpha   90.00
_cell.angle_beta   90.00
_cell.angle_gamma   90.00
#
_symmetry.space_group_name_H-M   'P 1'
#
loop_
_entity.id
_entity.type
_entity.pdbx_description
1 polymer ?
#
loop_
_entity_poly.entity_id
_entity_poly.type
_entity_poly.pdbx_seq_one_letter_code
_entity_poly.pdbx_strand_id
1 'polypeptide(L)'
;MERHHRIFNQITELLQKKLGERIKVYEENGSQYLELTDSPFWLMIDKSEFTVGYGLNHTHFSESYNNLEDGVIQAFDLLTNTIKTTEYIKGKTVYKVTTEIEFPNSQLINIGTSAFLVYPFWKKTKIKNSLLEKIIEKKEIEEDVHFILNER
;
A
#
# COMPACT_ATOMS: atom_id res chain seq x y z
N MET A 1 -10.74 -10.07 19.70
CA MET A 1 -10.33 -9.20 18.58
C MET A 1 -9.71 -10.10 17.55
N GLU A 2 -10.22 -10.05 16.32
CA GLU A 2 -9.71 -10.88 15.22
C GLU A 2 -8.24 -10.57 14.94
N ARG A 3 -7.52 -11.53 14.34
CA ARG A 3 -6.08 -11.41 14.13
C ARG A 3 -5.70 -10.22 13.25
N HIS A 4 -6.46 -9.97 12.18
CA HIS A 4 -6.21 -8.85 11.26
C HIS A 4 -6.43 -7.49 11.93
N HIS A 5 -7.37 -7.37 12.88
CA HIS A 5 -7.53 -6.16 13.69
C HIS A 5 -6.34 -5.91 14.61
N ARG A 6 -5.79 -6.97 15.23
CA ARG A 6 -4.55 -6.87 16.04
C ARG A 6 -3.40 -6.33 15.19
N ILE A 7 -3.17 -6.92 14.02
CA ILE A 7 -2.12 -6.50 13.08
C ILE A 7 -2.29 -5.04 12.68
N PHE A 8 -3.49 -4.63 12.27
CA PHE A 8 -3.74 -3.25 11.86
C PHE A 8 -3.49 -2.25 12.99
N ASN A 9 -3.93 -2.55 14.22
CA ASN A 9 -3.70 -1.69 15.37
C ASN A 9 -2.21 -1.55 15.68
N GLN A 10 -1.45 -2.64 15.62
CA GLN A 10 0.00 -2.62 15.82
C GLN A 10 0.73 -1.81 14.75
N ILE A 11 0.38 -2.00 13.48
CA ILE A 11 0.93 -1.19 12.39
C ILE A 11 0.56 0.28 12.59
N THR A 12 -0.69 0.56 12.98
CA THR A 12 -1.17 1.93 13.23
C THR A 12 -0.38 2.61 14.34
N GLU A 13 -0.23 1.96 15.50
CA GLU A 13 0.54 2.48 16.62
C GLU A 13 2.02 2.72 16.25
N LEU A 14 2.62 1.77 15.53
CA LEU A 14 3.99 1.88 15.03
C LEU A 14 4.16 3.07 14.08
N LEU A 15 3.28 3.20 13.09
CA LEU A 15 3.35 4.28 12.11
C LEU A 15 3.05 5.63 12.73
N GLN A 16 2.08 5.74 13.65
CA GLN A 16 1.84 6.98 14.39
C GLN A 16 3.06 7.38 15.23
N LYS A 17 3.74 6.42 15.86
CA LYS A 17 4.98 6.68 16.62
C LYS A 17 6.12 7.17 15.73
N LYS A 18 6.26 6.62 14.51
CA LYS A 18 7.39 6.93 13.59
C LYS A 18 7.12 8.17 12.72
N LEU A 19 5.88 8.38 12.30
CA LEU A 19 5.50 9.36 11.28
C LEU A 19 4.59 10.48 11.82
N GLY A 20 4.09 10.34 13.05
CA GLY A 20 3.35 11.39 13.76
C GLY A 20 2.14 11.88 12.97
N GLU A 21 2.05 13.20 12.80
CA GLU A 21 0.94 13.90 12.14
C GLU A 21 0.76 13.55 10.66
N ARG A 22 1.73 12.87 10.02
CA ARG A 22 1.57 12.38 8.65
C ARG A 22 0.54 11.25 8.56
N ILE A 23 0.23 10.58 9.67
CA ILE A 23 -0.72 9.48 9.74
C ILE A 23 -2.11 10.01 10.12
N LYS A 24 -3.09 9.69 9.28
CA LYS A 24 -4.51 9.92 9.55
C LYS A 24 -5.20 8.59 9.75
N VAL A 25 -5.95 8.47 10.84
CA VAL A 25 -6.77 7.31 11.14
C VAL A 25 -8.21 7.75 11.27
N TYR A 26 -9.12 7.04 10.63
CA TYR A 26 -10.54 7.35 10.66
C TYR A 26 -11.39 6.10 10.42
N GLU A 27 -12.67 6.19 10.72
CA GLU A 27 -13.64 5.12 10.47
C GLU A 27 -14.69 5.58 9.47
N GLU A 28 -15.00 4.74 8.50
CA GLU A 28 -16.04 4.99 7.50
C GLU A 28 -16.75 3.68 7.14
N ASN A 29 -18.08 3.69 7.11
CA ASN A 29 -18.92 2.55 6.72
C ASN A 29 -18.65 1.22 7.48
N GLY A 30 -18.13 1.29 8.70
CA GLY A 30 -17.79 0.12 9.52
C GLY A 30 -16.41 -0.47 9.24
N SER A 31 -15.59 0.23 8.46
CA SER A 31 -14.18 -0.06 8.21
C SER A 31 -13.30 0.99 8.87
N GLN A 32 -12.11 0.60 9.31
CA GLN A 32 -11.09 1.52 9.83
C GLN A 32 -10.02 1.73 8.76
N TYR A 33 -9.57 2.97 8.62
CA TYR A 33 -8.62 3.39 7.60
C TYR A 33 -7.41 4.04 8.24
N LEU A 34 -6.24 3.80 7.64
CA LEU A 34 -5.02 4.54 7.91
C LEU A 34 -4.49 5.08 6.58
N GLU A 35 -4.24 6.38 6.52
CA GLU A 35 -3.70 7.06 5.34
C GLU A 35 -2.45 7.86 5.70
N LEU A 36 -1.51 7.91 4.76
CA LEU A 36 -0.34 8.76 4.86
C LEU A 36 -0.56 10.05 4.03
N THR A 37 -0.47 11.22 4.65
CA THR A 37 -0.90 12.48 4.01
C THR A 37 -0.14 12.88 2.75
N ASP A 38 1.10 12.43 2.62
CA ASP A 38 2.03 12.81 1.54
C ASP A 38 2.39 11.62 0.65
N SER A 39 1.62 10.53 0.72
CA SER A 39 1.80 9.33 -0.10
C SER A 39 0.45 8.73 -0.51
N PRO A 40 0.32 8.09 -1.67
CA PRO A 40 -0.85 7.28 -2.02
C PRO A 40 -1.04 6.03 -1.16
N PHE A 41 -0.14 5.75 -0.20
CA PHE A 41 -0.23 4.60 0.70
C PHE A 41 -1.42 4.72 1.66
N TRP A 42 -2.16 3.62 1.78
CA TRP A 42 -3.24 3.48 2.75
C TRP A 42 -3.41 2.03 3.18
N LEU A 43 -3.99 1.85 4.37
CA LEU A 43 -4.42 0.58 4.92
C LEU A 43 -5.90 0.66 5.27
N MET A 44 -6.59 -0.45 5.17
CA MET A 44 -7.98 -0.57 5.64
C MET A 44 -8.18 -1.91 6.32
N ILE A 45 -9.02 -1.95 7.35
CA ILE A 45 -9.56 -3.18 7.90
C ILE A 45 -11.08 -3.12 7.94
N ASP A 46 -11.70 -4.26 7.68
CA ASP A 46 -13.11 -4.48 7.89
C ASP A 46 -13.36 -5.72 8.77
N LYS A 47 -14.57 -6.29 8.71
CA LYS A 47 -14.95 -7.45 9.52
C LYS A 47 -14.18 -8.72 9.16
N SER A 48 -13.65 -8.83 7.94
CA SER A 48 -13.06 -10.04 7.39
C SER A 48 -11.64 -9.86 6.87
N GLU A 49 -11.27 -8.67 6.42
CA GLU A 49 -10.07 -8.47 5.62
C GLU A 49 -9.21 -7.32 6.14
N PHE A 50 -7.91 -7.47 5.92
CA PHE A 50 -6.90 -6.43 5.98
C PHE A 50 -6.47 -6.08 4.56
N THR A 51 -6.61 -4.82 4.18
CA THR A 51 -6.31 -4.33 2.85
C THR A 51 -5.11 -3.41 2.88
N VAL A 52 -4.16 -3.63 1.96
CA VAL A 52 -3.01 -2.77 1.75
C VAL A 52 -3.12 -2.11 0.39
N GLY A 53 -3.08 -0.77 0.35
CA GLY A 53 -3.32 0.00 -0.86
C GLY A 53 -2.25 1.04 -1.18
N TYR A 54 -2.14 1.33 -2.48
CA TYR A 54 -1.34 2.41 -3.03
C TYR A 54 -2.09 3.05 -4.22
N GLY A 55 -2.68 4.22 -3.97
CA GLY A 55 -3.61 4.84 -4.90
C GLY A 55 -4.86 3.97 -5.08
N LEU A 56 -5.18 3.60 -6.32
CA LEU A 56 -6.31 2.70 -6.62
C LEU A 56 -5.95 1.21 -6.52
N ASN A 57 -4.66 0.88 -6.60
CA ASN A 57 -4.19 -0.50 -6.50
C ASN A 57 -4.23 -0.93 -5.03
N HIS A 58 -4.78 -2.11 -4.76
CA HIS A 58 -4.85 -2.66 -3.42
C HIS A 58 -4.92 -4.18 -3.44
N THR A 59 -4.48 -4.79 -2.34
CA THR A 59 -4.52 -6.24 -2.12
C THR A 59 -5.25 -6.53 -0.82
N HIS A 60 -6.16 -7.51 -0.86
CA HIS A 60 -6.91 -7.99 0.30
C HIS A 60 -6.23 -9.21 0.91
N PHE A 61 -6.11 -9.21 2.23
CA PHE A 61 -5.50 -10.27 3.03
C PHE A 61 -6.49 -10.70 4.11
N SER A 62 -6.57 -12.00 4.39
CA SER A 62 -7.42 -12.51 5.46
C SER A 62 -6.83 -13.76 6.09
N GLU A 63 -7.24 -14.03 7.32
CA GLU A 63 -6.86 -15.26 8.02
C GLU A 63 -7.37 -16.51 7.28
N SER A 64 -8.55 -16.41 6.66
CA SER A 64 -9.16 -17.47 5.84
C SER A 64 -8.31 -17.90 4.65
N TYR A 65 -7.46 -17.01 4.13
CA TYR A 65 -6.52 -17.31 3.04
C TYR A 65 -5.08 -17.53 3.53
N ASN A 66 -4.84 -17.50 4.85
CA ASN A 66 -3.54 -17.68 5.49
C ASN A 66 -2.44 -16.80 4.85
N ASN A 67 -2.78 -15.54 4.59
CA ASN A 67 -1.90 -14.58 3.91
C ASN A 67 -1.81 -13.23 4.64
N LEU A 68 -2.17 -13.16 5.92
CA LEU A 68 -2.10 -11.91 6.69
C LEU A 68 -0.66 -11.39 6.79
N GLU A 69 0.30 -12.29 6.94
CA GLU A 69 1.72 -12.01 6.98
C GLU A 69 2.21 -11.37 5.68
N ASP A 70 1.70 -11.82 4.53
CA ASP A 70 2.02 -11.22 3.23
C ASP A 70 1.52 -9.77 3.17
N GLY A 71 0.39 -9.47 3.81
CA GLY A 71 -0.12 -8.12 3.94
C GLY A 71 0.78 -7.24 4.80
N VAL A 72 1.28 -7.76 5.92
CA VAL A 72 2.26 -7.05 6.76
C VAL A 72 3.52 -6.73 5.94
N ILE A 73 4.05 -7.72 5.23
CA ILE A 73 5.24 -7.57 4.37
C ILE A 73 4.98 -6.52 3.28
N GLN A 74 3.87 -6.61 2.54
CA GLN A 74 3.53 -5.66 1.48
C GLN A 74 3.38 -4.23 2.04
N ALA A 75 2.76 -4.06 3.21
CA ALA A 75 2.61 -2.75 3.84
C ALA A 75 3.97 -2.12 4.14
N PHE A 76 4.92 -2.88 4.68
CA PHE A 76 6.26 -2.37 4.99
C PHE A 76 7.15 -2.23 3.75
N ASP A 77 7.01 -3.10 2.75
CA ASP A 77 7.74 -2.94 1.49
C ASP A 77 7.33 -1.65 0.77
N LEU A 78 6.05 -1.27 0.83
CA LEU A 78 5.53 -0.01 0.31
C LEU A 78 6.09 1.23 1.01
N LEU A 79 6.50 1.10 2.28
CA LEU A 79 7.04 2.19 3.08
C LEU A 79 8.57 2.28 3.01
N THR A 80 9.25 1.15 2.78
CA THR A 80 10.70 1.03 2.93
C THR A 80 11.48 0.95 1.63
N ASN A 81 10.79 0.80 0.50
CA ASN A 81 11.39 0.76 -0.83
C ASN A 81 10.89 1.91 -1.71
N THR A 82 11.61 2.16 -2.80
CA THR A 82 11.21 3.14 -3.81
C THR A 82 10.01 2.60 -4.59
N ILE A 83 8.99 3.44 -4.79
CA ILE A 83 7.77 3.07 -5.48
C ILE A 83 7.74 3.73 -6.85
N LYS A 84 7.66 2.90 -7.89
CA LYS A 84 7.49 3.37 -9.26
C LYS A 84 6.03 3.27 -9.65
N THR A 85 5.48 4.40 -10.07
CA THR A 85 4.12 4.47 -10.65
C THR A 85 4.22 4.83 -12.12
N THR A 86 3.56 4.03 -12.97
CA THR A 86 3.48 4.24 -14.41
C THR A 86 2.04 4.55 -14.81
N GLU A 87 1.80 5.79 -15.21
CA GLU A 87 0.51 6.27 -15.71
C GLU A 87 0.47 6.16 -17.24
N TYR A 88 -0.56 5.48 -17.76
CA TYR A 88 -0.86 5.42 -19.19
C TYR A 88 -2.00 6.38 -19.50
N ILE A 89 -1.72 7.34 -20.38
CA ILE A 89 -2.58 8.49 -20.62
C ILE A 89 -3.03 8.52 -22.07
N LYS A 90 -4.35 8.69 -22.30
CA LYS A 90 -4.92 8.96 -23.62
C LYS A 90 -5.69 10.28 -23.59
N GLY A 91 -5.21 11.27 -24.33
CA GLY A 91 -5.72 12.64 -24.25
C GLY A 91 -5.42 13.28 -22.89
N LYS A 92 -6.46 13.41 -22.05
CA LYS A 92 -6.37 13.93 -20.67
C LYS A 92 -6.70 12.86 -19.62
N THR A 93 -6.99 11.63 -20.04
CA THR A 93 -7.45 10.55 -19.16
C THR A 93 -6.31 9.60 -18.87
N VAL A 94 -5.96 9.45 -17.59
CA VAL A 94 -5.17 8.32 -17.10
C VAL A 94 -6.09 7.11 -17.12
N TYR A 95 -5.86 6.17 -18.03
CA TYR A 95 -6.75 5.01 -18.21
C TYR A 95 -6.17 3.73 -17.61
N LYS A 96 -4.87 3.71 -17.29
CA LYS A 96 -4.21 2.60 -16.63
C LYS A 96 -3.10 3.15 -15.74
N VAL A 97 -2.98 2.59 -14.55
CA VAL A 97 -1.90 2.87 -13.60
C VAL A 97 -1.32 1.55 -13.14
N THR A 98 -0.01 1.39 -13.31
CA THR A 98 0.74 0.26 -12.77
C THR A 98 1.63 0.76 -11.64
N THR A 99 1.62 0.05 -10.51
CA THR A 99 2.47 0.36 -9.36
C THR A 99 3.44 -0.79 -9.15
N GLU A 100 4.71 -0.45 -9.00
CA GLU A 100 5.81 -1.39 -8.83
C GLU A 100 6.66 -0.97 -7.62
N ILE A 101 7.13 -1.96 -6.86
CA ILE A 101 8.13 -1.76 -5.81
C ILE A 101 9.51 -2.03 -6.40
N GLU A 102 10.44 -1.11 -6.24
CA GLU A 102 11.85 -1.28 -6.61
C GLU A 102 12.66 -1.76 -5.41
N PHE A 103 13.07 -3.02 -5.43
CA PHE A 103 13.91 -3.61 -4.39
C PHE A 103 15.39 -3.25 -4.58
N PRO A 104 16.24 -3.37 -3.54
CA PRO A 104 17.65 -2.99 -3.60
C PRO A 104 18.49 -3.69 -4.67
N ASN A 105 18.03 -4.85 -5.17
CA ASN A 105 18.63 -5.58 -6.28
C ASN A 105 18.18 -5.05 -7.68
N SER A 106 17.53 -3.89 -7.73
CA SER A 106 16.90 -3.29 -8.91
C SER A 106 15.78 -4.14 -9.52
N GLN A 107 15.22 -5.09 -8.76
CA GLN A 107 14.05 -5.85 -9.19
C GLN A 107 12.79 -5.02 -8.98
N LEU A 108 11.99 -4.88 -10.04
CA LEU A 108 10.66 -4.28 -9.99
C LEU A 108 9.61 -5.39 -9.81
N ILE A 109 8.85 -5.32 -8.73
CA ILE A 109 7.71 -6.21 -8.48
C ILE A 109 6.42 -5.42 -8.65
N ASN A 110 5.56 -5.86 -9.58
CA ASN A 110 4.25 -5.27 -9.81
C ASN A 110 3.29 -5.68 -8.69
N ILE A 111 2.80 -4.71 -7.94
CA ILE A 111 1.84 -4.92 -6.85
C ILE A 111 0.40 -4.64 -7.26
N GLY A 112 0.19 -4.10 -8.46
CA GLY A 112 -1.14 -3.84 -8.95
C GLY A 112 -1.16 -3.08 -10.27
N THR A 113 -2.24 -3.31 -11.01
CA THR A 113 -2.57 -2.56 -12.21
C THR A 113 -4.06 -2.25 -12.23
N SER A 114 -4.38 -0.96 -12.11
CA SER A 114 -5.73 -0.44 -12.19
C SER A 114 -5.97 0.09 -13.59
N ALA A 115 -7.13 -0.17 -14.17
CA ALA A 115 -7.49 0.36 -15.48
C ALA A 115 -8.97 0.76 -15.54
N PHE A 116 -9.23 1.89 -16.20
CA PHE A 116 -10.56 2.34 -16.55
C PHE A 116 -10.93 1.82 -17.94
N LEU A 117 -12.18 1.40 -18.12
CA LEU A 117 -12.68 0.88 -19.39
C LEU A 117 -13.12 1.98 -20.36
N VAL A 118 -13.48 3.17 -19.85
CA VAL A 118 -14.01 4.28 -20.65
C VAL A 118 -12.96 5.38 -20.78
N TYR A 119 -12.33 5.47 -21.95
CA TYR A 119 -11.31 6.47 -22.27
C TYR A 119 -11.26 6.70 -23.80
N PRO A 120 -10.68 7.81 -24.28
CA PRO A 120 -10.58 8.08 -25.71
C PRO A 120 -9.55 7.15 -26.39
N PHE A 121 -9.94 5.91 -26.68
CA PHE A 121 -9.06 4.84 -27.17
C PHE A 121 -8.33 5.20 -28.48
N TRP A 122 -8.93 6.06 -29.31
CA TRP A 122 -8.38 6.57 -30.56
C TRP A 122 -7.20 7.54 -30.39
N LYS A 123 -6.99 8.11 -29.20
CA LYS A 123 -5.84 9.00 -28.94
C LYS A 123 -4.56 8.17 -28.72
N LYS A 124 -3.41 8.72 -29.12
CA LYS A 124 -2.10 8.12 -28.84
C LYS A 124 -1.86 8.01 -27.33
N THR A 125 -1.29 6.89 -26.90
CA THR A 125 -0.89 6.67 -25.51
C THR A 125 0.36 7.49 -25.20
N LYS A 126 0.34 8.21 -24.09
CA LYS A 126 1.52 8.79 -23.44
C LYS A 126 1.79 8.00 -22.16
N ILE A 127 3.06 7.79 -21.84
CA ILE A 127 3.49 7.11 -20.61
C ILE A 127 4.18 8.15 -19.75
N LYS A 128 3.80 8.22 -18.47
CA LYS A 128 4.45 9.05 -17.46
C LYS A 128 4.86 8.16 -16.31
N ASN A 129 6.14 8.22 -15.94
CA ASN A 129 6.68 7.51 -14.78
C ASN A 129 6.91 8.52 -13.66
N SER A 130 6.59 8.12 -12.43
CA SER A 130 6.94 8.83 -11.21
C SER A 130 7.57 7.87 -10.22
N LEU A 131 8.58 8.35 -9.52
CA LEU A 131 9.23 7.64 -8.42
C LEU A 131 8.88 8.35 -7.12
N LEU A 132 8.45 7.59 -6.13
CA LEU A 132 8.37 8.03 -4.74
C LEU A 132 9.51 7.34 -3.98
N GLU A 133 10.39 8.14 -3.41
CA GLU A 133 11.45 7.63 -2.54
C GLU A 133 10.85 6.94 -1.30
N LYS A 134 11.61 6.01 -0.71
CA LYS A 134 11.23 5.34 0.53
C LYS A 134 10.86 6.35 1.64
N ILE A 135 9.85 6.00 2.42
CA ILE A 135 9.32 6.85 3.50
C ILE A 135 10.09 6.61 4.80
N ILE A 136 10.50 5.37 5.04
CA ILE A 136 11.24 4.93 6.23
C ILE A 136 12.41 4.06 5.78
N GLU A 137 13.57 4.17 6.44
CA GLU A 137 14.66 3.22 6.21
C GLU A 137 14.27 1.84 6.75
N LYS A 138 14.46 0.78 5.96
CA LYS A 138 14.12 -0.60 6.37
C LYS A 138 14.70 -0.96 7.75
N LYS A 139 15.96 -0.59 8.00
CA LYS A 139 16.66 -0.86 9.27
C LYS A 139 16.01 -0.21 10.49
N GLU A 140 15.26 0.88 10.30
CA GLU A 140 14.61 1.58 11.41
C GLU A 140 13.33 0.90 11.90
N ILE A 141 12.78 -0.03 11.13
CA ILE A 141 11.48 -0.66 11.42
C ILE A 141 11.54 -2.20 11.39
N GLU A 142 12.62 -2.80 10.86
CA GLU A 142 12.76 -4.25 10.68
C GLU A 142 12.51 -5.08 11.95
N GLU A 143 12.99 -4.62 13.11
CA GLU A 143 12.75 -5.28 14.40
C GLU A 143 11.27 -5.20 14.81
N ASP A 144 10.63 -4.04 14.62
CA ASP A 144 9.21 -3.84 14.91
C ASP A 144 8.34 -4.72 13.99
N VAL A 145 8.70 -4.82 12.70
CA VAL A 145 8.01 -5.72 11.75
C VAL A 145 8.17 -7.18 12.16
N HIS A 146 9.38 -7.59 12.53
CA HIS A 146 9.63 -8.95 12.98
C HIS A 146 8.81 -9.29 14.23
N PHE A 147 8.60 -8.33 15.13
CA PHE A 147 7.73 -8.51 16.30
C PHE A 147 6.26 -8.75 15.86
N ILE A 148 5.71 -7.90 14.99
CA ILE A 148 4.34 -8.02 14.47
C ILE A 148 4.12 -9.38 13.78
N LEU A 149 5.10 -9.86 13.01
CA LEU A 149 5.00 -11.14 12.29
C LEU A 149 5.02 -12.36 13.21
N ASN A 150 5.67 -12.28 14.37
CA ASN A 150 5.90 -13.43 15.26
C ASN A 150 4.97 -13.47 16.47
N GLU A 151 4.17 -12.44 16.69
CA GLU A 151 3.17 -12.43 17.75
C GLU A 151 1.99 -13.36 17.38
N ARG A 152 1.80 -14.43 18.15
CA ARG A 152 0.72 -15.41 17.98
C ARG A 152 -0.43 -15.10 18.95
#